data_AF-A0A662Y224-F1
#
_entry.id   AF-A0A662Y224-F1
#
_cell.length_a   1.000
_cell.length_b   1.000
_cell.length_c   1.000
_cell.angle_alpha   90.00
_cell.angle_beta   90.00
_cell.angle_gamma   90.00
#
_symmetry.space_group_name_H-M   'P 1'
#
loop_
_entity.id
_entity.type
_entity.pdbx_description
1 polymer ?
#
loop_
_entity_poly.entity_id
_entity_poly.type
_entity_poly.pdbx_seq_one_letter_code
_entity_poly.pdbx_strand_id
1 'polypeptide(L)'
;MTHKVHPYPHTRQISQSRRIALVRVSQFRALQRAPGLGRVVTRAPAALSNAFATQSGDAASEEELLRALDSFQKAAAGKTVPWFLANMPPAYFRSIDEEDRLQHLNAITALVNAQQPEVMLRSPDHAVFSHFRSGANFPGRLANVLDQLPLTVDGATLARVKIFTALDDSLGLDIFRFGQQEPFMGATEEERSARDSIQQFCADIQSGKFAGQACYPTPSPVFEPAAVDEFLNHCNTMYVQFSNPRRLAWQMQLFRNVQGTEGVAVDVEHGWEKRSEENKLASGGGVPQSMLTIAASNVIPKGFMQKAAMYLGLCQLNVVRAHLDVVKDPNNHGGHVAMIRILVQPSGEAQRENFAFEWQKITGNLKLLKWIDDRPVQLTMHHPDLGISRAELIYAYGNMLHGVLAKKDPFAYSLTRIMGTLEHEQNLPMASRIADYFLAKFDPQADHPMTAEEQDALVAEIKVDIRRNVEAEDAIQLLNSMADAVRGTLRTNKFVRDRYALSLRMDPSVMGYGTVGKETPYGVFFIYGRRFKGFHVRFRDIARGGLRMVYPGSTDAHALESSRQYNEAYNLAFAQQLKNKDIPEGGSKAVVLCDPIVGPVGDVAPRDFILRKSVKAFS
;
A
#
# COMPACT_ATOMS: atom_id res chain seq x y z
N MET A 1 -28.94 -20.95 67.61
CA MET A 1 -28.76 -19.65 66.92
C MET A 1 -27.69 -19.82 65.87
N THR A 2 -28.14 -20.11 64.65
CA THR A 2 -27.34 -20.43 63.46
C THR A 2 -27.07 -19.17 62.66
N HIS A 3 -25.83 -18.68 62.64
CA HIS A 3 -25.42 -17.63 61.72
C HIS A 3 -24.82 -18.25 60.44
N LYS A 4 -25.63 -18.16 59.38
CA LYS A 4 -25.29 -18.43 57.98
C LYS A 4 -24.25 -17.42 57.51
N VAL A 5 -23.16 -17.91 56.91
CA VAL A 5 -22.29 -17.12 56.04
C VAL A 5 -22.71 -17.42 54.60
N HIS A 6 -23.29 -16.41 53.94
CA HIS A 6 -23.61 -16.45 52.52
C HIS A 6 -22.35 -16.13 51.70
N PRO A 7 -21.99 -16.94 50.68
CA PRO A 7 -21.06 -16.51 49.66
C PRO A 7 -21.80 -15.68 48.58
N TYR A 8 -21.28 -14.48 48.30
CA TYR A 8 -21.71 -13.66 47.18
C TYR A 8 -21.26 -14.27 45.83
N PRO A 9 -22.08 -14.21 44.77
CA PRO A 9 -21.74 -14.74 43.45
C PRO A 9 -20.98 -13.69 42.62
N HIS A 10 -19.71 -13.94 42.31
CA HIS A 10 -19.04 -13.26 41.21
C HIS A 10 -19.30 -14.04 39.92
N THR A 11 -20.32 -13.63 39.19
CA THR A 11 -20.50 -14.00 37.78
C THR A 11 -21.20 -12.86 37.07
N ARG A 12 -20.67 -12.47 35.90
CA ARG A 12 -21.08 -11.40 34.98
C ARG A 12 -20.35 -10.06 35.13
N GLN A 13 -19.11 -10.02 34.65
CA GLN A 13 -18.56 -8.80 34.04
C GLN A 13 -17.40 -9.09 33.06
N ILE A 14 -17.51 -10.14 32.22
CA ILE A 14 -16.51 -10.45 31.16
C ILE A 14 -17.21 -10.68 29.79
N SER A 15 -18.28 -9.93 29.47
CA SER A 15 -18.95 -10.10 28.16
C SER A 15 -19.31 -8.80 27.42
N GLN A 16 -18.69 -7.66 27.75
CA GLN A 16 -18.90 -6.41 27.02
C GLN A 16 -17.75 -5.98 26.09
N SER A 17 -16.54 -6.53 26.25
CA SER A 17 -15.39 -6.15 25.40
C SER A 17 -15.28 -6.88 24.05
N ARG A 18 -16.27 -7.72 23.69
CA ARG A 18 -16.34 -8.43 22.38
C ARG A 18 -17.39 -7.87 21.41
N ARG A 19 -18.00 -6.72 21.72
CA ARG A 19 -18.83 -5.94 20.77
C ARG A 19 -18.08 -4.69 20.33
N ILE A 20 -17.04 -4.86 19.54
CA ILE A 20 -16.38 -3.76 18.82
C ILE A 20 -16.61 -3.99 17.32
N ALA A 21 -17.05 -2.92 16.65
CA ALA A 21 -17.28 -2.78 15.21
C ALA A 21 -18.52 -3.48 14.63
N LEU A 22 -19.70 -3.00 15.03
CA LEU A 22 -20.88 -3.00 14.16
C LEU A 22 -21.15 -1.54 13.75
N VAL A 23 -20.19 -0.95 13.05
CA VAL A 23 -20.32 0.38 12.43
C VAL A 23 -20.71 0.16 10.96
N ARG A 24 -21.71 0.91 10.48
CA ARG A 24 -22.35 0.70 9.18
C ARG A 24 -21.40 0.91 8.00
N VAL A 25 -20.78 -0.19 7.57
CA VAL A 25 -20.02 -0.46 6.33
C VAL A 25 -20.60 0.18 5.06
N SER A 26 -21.89 0.52 5.05
CA SER A 26 -22.58 1.14 3.91
C SER A 26 -22.05 2.53 3.52
N GLN A 27 -21.52 3.33 4.46
CA GLN A 27 -21.02 4.67 4.14
C GLN A 27 -19.65 4.64 3.42
N PHE A 28 -18.74 3.72 3.78
CA PHE A 28 -17.46 3.55 3.09
C PHE A 28 -17.65 3.00 1.66
N ARG A 29 -18.60 2.05 1.50
CA ARG A 29 -19.00 1.51 0.17
C ARG A 29 -19.66 2.57 -0.73
N ALA A 30 -20.44 3.50 -0.16
CA ALA A 30 -21.11 4.56 -0.91
C ALA A 30 -20.13 5.66 -1.40
N LEU A 31 -19.05 5.92 -0.66
CA LEU A 31 -18.08 6.97 -0.98
C LEU A 31 -17.04 6.55 -2.06
N GLN A 32 -16.81 5.25 -2.25
CA GLN A 32 -15.94 4.73 -3.32
C GLN A 32 -16.66 4.54 -4.67
N ARG A 33 -18.00 4.49 -4.69
CA ARG A 33 -18.83 4.39 -5.90
C ARG A 33 -19.27 5.76 -6.45
N ALA A 34 -18.41 6.79 -6.39
CA ALA A 34 -18.65 7.95 -7.25
C ALA A 34 -18.50 7.46 -8.71
N PRO A 35 -19.53 7.59 -9.56
CA PRO A 35 -19.47 7.05 -10.91
C PRO A 35 -18.35 7.73 -11.69
N GLY A 36 -17.48 6.93 -12.31
CA GLY A 36 -16.50 7.42 -13.27
C GLY A 36 -17.21 8.19 -14.37
N LEU A 37 -16.72 9.41 -14.65
CA LEU A 37 -17.05 10.31 -15.75
C LEU A 37 -18.27 9.89 -16.58
N GLY A 38 -19.46 10.02 -15.99
CA GLY A 38 -20.69 10.13 -16.76
C GLY A 38 -20.61 11.43 -17.53
N ARG A 39 -20.74 11.37 -18.87
CA ARG A 39 -20.78 12.53 -19.76
C ARG A 39 -22.05 13.33 -19.45
N VAL A 40 -21.99 14.19 -18.44
CA VAL A 40 -23.08 15.13 -18.13
C VAL A 40 -23.03 16.22 -19.19
N VAL A 41 -24.03 16.24 -20.06
CA VAL A 41 -24.27 17.38 -20.95
C VAL A 41 -24.77 18.53 -20.08
N THR A 42 -23.88 19.43 -19.66
CA THR A 42 -24.26 20.64 -18.91
C THR A 42 -24.32 21.85 -19.84
N ARG A 43 -25.44 22.57 -19.76
CA ARG A 43 -25.66 23.91 -20.33
C ARG A 43 -24.58 24.89 -19.83
N ALA A 44 -24.13 25.78 -20.71
CA ALA A 44 -23.23 26.88 -20.37
C ALA A 44 -23.76 27.72 -19.18
N PRO A 45 -22.89 28.25 -18.31
CA PRO A 45 -23.31 29.04 -17.15
C PRO A 45 -24.07 30.31 -17.59
N ALA A 46 -25.09 30.71 -16.82
CA ALA A 46 -25.97 31.85 -17.10
C ALA A 46 -25.21 33.17 -17.37
N ALA A 47 -23.99 33.32 -16.85
CA ALA A 47 -23.12 34.46 -17.11
C ALA A 47 -22.54 34.48 -18.54
N LEU A 48 -22.19 33.31 -19.11
CA LEU A 48 -21.89 33.19 -20.54
C LEU A 48 -23.19 33.39 -21.34
N SER A 49 -24.30 32.78 -20.93
CA SER A 49 -25.59 32.91 -21.64
C SER A 49 -26.06 34.37 -21.77
N ASN A 50 -25.85 35.19 -20.74
CA ASN A 50 -26.21 36.61 -20.75
C ASN A 50 -25.19 37.50 -21.46
N ALA A 51 -23.91 37.10 -21.55
CA ALA A 51 -22.91 37.80 -22.36
C ALA A 51 -23.08 37.50 -23.87
N PHE A 52 -23.64 36.33 -24.22
CA PHE A 52 -23.93 35.90 -25.58
C PHE A 52 -25.41 36.08 -26.00
N ALA A 53 -26.25 36.66 -25.14
CA ALA A 53 -27.62 37.02 -25.48
C ALA A 53 -27.62 38.32 -26.28
N THR A 54 -27.35 38.23 -27.59
CA THR A 54 -27.65 39.31 -28.52
C THR A 54 -29.17 39.52 -28.52
N GLN A 55 -29.61 40.66 -27.98
CA GLN A 55 -30.83 41.26 -28.49
C GLN A 55 -30.55 41.56 -29.98
N SER A 56 -31.44 41.07 -30.86
CA SER A 56 -31.41 41.17 -32.33
C SER A 56 -30.35 40.35 -33.08
N GLY A 57 -30.81 39.26 -33.71
CA GLY A 57 -30.75 39.01 -35.17
C GLY A 57 -29.41 38.91 -35.92
N ASP A 58 -28.32 39.52 -35.47
CA ASP A 58 -27.03 39.51 -36.17
C ASP A 58 -26.06 38.51 -35.53
N ALA A 59 -25.29 37.83 -36.37
CA ALA A 59 -24.21 36.95 -35.94
C ALA A 59 -23.18 37.77 -35.15
N ALA A 60 -22.92 37.40 -33.90
CA ALA A 60 -21.92 38.06 -33.06
C ALA A 60 -20.59 38.18 -33.82
N SER A 61 -20.05 39.40 -33.90
CA SER A 61 -18.80 39.65 -34.61
C SER A 61 -17.62 39.01 -33.87
N GLU A 62 -16.56 38.64 -34.59
CA GLU A 62 -15.33 38.09 -34.00
C GLU A 62 -14.79 38.97 -32.87
N GLU A 63 -14.83 40.30 -33.06
CA GLU A 63 -14.39 41.27 -32.06
C GLU A 63 -15.27 41.28 -30.79
N GLU A 64 -16.59 41.13 -30.93
CA GLU A 64 -17.50 41.06 -29.79
C GLU A 64 -17.29 39.79 -28.97
N LEU A 65 -17.09 38.65 -29.64
CA LEU A 65 -16.77 37.38 -28.99
C LEU A 65 -15.44 37.46 -28.23
N LEU A 66 -14.40 38.05 -28.84
CA LEU A 66 -13.10 38.25 -28.20
C LEU A 66 -13.19 39.19 -26.99
N ARG A 67 -13.90 40.32 -27.10
CA ARG A 67 -14.10 41.25 -25.96
C ARG A 67 -14.90 40.62 -24.82
N ALA A 68 -15.94 39.84 -25.15
CA ALA A 68 -16.74 39.13 -24.15
C ALA A 68 -15.89 38.10 -23.40
N LEU A 69 -15.05 37.34 -24.12
CA LEU A 69 -14.15 36.35 -23.52
C LEU A 69 -13.06 37.00 -22.66
N ASP A 70 -12.42 38.07 -23.12
CA ASP A 70 -11.40 38.81 -22.37
C ASP A 70 -11.99 39.43 -21.08
N SER A 71 -13.17 40.04 -21.17
CA SER A 71 -13.89 40.58 -20.00
C SER A 71 -14.22 39.48 -18.99
N PHE A 72 -14.71 38.33 -19.47
CA PHE A 72 -15.02 37.18 -18.63
C PHE A 72 -13.78 36.62 -17.93
N GLN A 73 -12.67 36.42 -18.66
CA GLN A 73 -11.41 35.95 -18.10
C GLN A 73 -10.82 36.95 -17.10
N LYS A 74 -10.83 38.25 -17.40
CA LYS A 74 -10.38 39.30 -16.46
C LYS A 74 -11.20 39.32 -15.18
N ALA A 75 -12.53 39.21 -15.26
CA ALA A 75 -13.39 39.17 -14.08
C ALA A 75 -13.15 37.93 -13.22
N ALA A 76 -12.98 36.76 -13.85
CA ALA A 76 -12.68 35.51 -13.15
C ALA A 76 -11.29 35.51 -12.51
N ALA A 77 -10.27 35.99 -13.23
CA ALA A 77 -8.92 36.17 -12.72
C ALA A 77 -8.88 37.17 -11.56
N GLY A 78 -9.62 38.28 -11.65
CA GLY A 78 -9.72 39.30 -10.60
C GLY A 78 -10.20 38.77 -9.24
N LYS A 79 -10.97 37.66 -9.23
CA LYS A 79 -11.36 36.96 -8.00
C LYS A 79 -10.39 35.84 -7.61
N THR A 80 -9.92 35.09 -8.60
CA THR A 80 -9.13 33.87 -8.38
C THR A 80 -7.71 34.18 -7.91
N VAL A 81 -7.04 35.17 -8.51
CA VAL A 81 -5.64 35.49 -8.17
C VAL A 81 -5.47 35.93 -6.71
N PRO A 82 -6.27 36.88 -6.17
CA PRO A 82 -6.15 37.26 -4.76
C PRO A 82 -6.42 36.09 -3.81
N TRP A 83 -7.46 35.28 -4.09
CA TRP A 83 -7.77 34.10 -3.30
C TRP A 83 -6.62 33.08 -3.34
N PHE A 84 -6.05 32.82 -4.52
CA PHE A 84 -4.97 31.86 -4.71
C PHE A 84 -3.71 32.25 -3.93
N LEU A 85 -3.32 33.52 -3.97
CA LEU A 85 -2.18 34.03 -3.21
C LEU A 85 -2.41 33.97 -1.70
N ALA A 86 -3.64 34.20 -1.24
CA ALA A 86 -3.99 34.16 0.18
C ALA A 86 -4.14 32.74 0.74
N ASN A 87 -4.66 31.80 -0.05
CA ASN A 87 -5.08 30.47 0.44
C ASN A 87 -4.17 29.33 0.01
N MET A 88 -3.32 29.47 -1.01
CA MET A 88 -2.37 28.40 -1.32
C MET A 88 -1.23 28.36 -0.30
N PRO A 89 -0.79 27.18 0.14
CA PRO A 89 0.25 27.07 1.16
C PRO A 89 1.58 27.62 0.64
N PRO A 90 2.39 28.33 1.45
CA PRO A 90 3.69 28.86 1.02
C PRO A 90 4.66 27.82 0.45
N ALA A 91 4.50 26.54 0.82
CA ALA A 91 5.28 25.44 0.24
C ALA A 91 5.01 25.25 -1.26
N TYR A 92 3.78 25.51 -1.72
CA TYR A 92 3.41 25.43 -3.13
C TYR A 92 4.25 26.43 -3.95
N PHE A 93 4.22 27.71 -3.57
CA PHE A 93 4.96 28.78 -4.27
C PHE A 93 6.48 28.60 -4.29
N ARG A 94 7.03 27.89 -3.31
CA ARG A 94 8.46 27.55 -3.30
C ARG A 94 8.81 26.40 -4.24
N SER A 95 7.90 25.43 -4.40
CA SER A 95 8.26 24.14 -4.99
C SER A 95 7.77 23.91 -6.41
N ILE A 96 6.90 24.80 -6.91
CA ILE A 96 6.30 24.76 -8.25
C ILE A 96 6.81 25.97 -9.02
N ASP A 97 7.28 25.74 -10.24
CA ASP A 97 7.85 26.80 -11.09
C ASP A 97 6.78 27.77 -11.59
N GLU A 98 7.21 28.85 -12.27
CA GLU A 98 6.29 29.90 -12.72
C GLU A 98 5.35 29.44 -13.83
N GLU A 99 5.83 28.62 -14.75
CA GLU A 99 5.05 28.11 -15.88
C GLU A 99 3.91 27.20 -15.39
N ASP A 100 4.22 26.22 -14.54
CA ASP A 100 3.22 25.34 -13.92
C ASP A 100 2.24 26.14 -13.06
N ARG A 101 2.72 27.16 -12.32
CA ARG A 101 1.85 28.04 -11.52
C ARG A 101 0.81 28.77 -12.38
N LEU A 102 1.21 29.27 -13.55
CA LEU A 102 0.30 29.93 -14.49
C LEU A 102 -0.71 28.94 -15.07
N GLN A 103 -0.27 27.74 -15.45
CA GLN A 103 -1.18 26.67 -15.91
C GLN A 103 -2.19 26.30 -14.83
N HIS A 104 -1.74 26.15 -13.58
CA HIS A 104 -2.63 25.85 -12.45
C HIS A 104 -3.62 26.98 -12.17
N LEU A 105 -3.18 28.24 -12.24
CA LEU A 105 -4.07 29.39 -12.03
C LEU A 105 -5.16 29.47 -13.11
N ASN A 106 -4.79 29.19 -14.37
CA ASN A 106 -5.76 29.07 -15.46
C ASN A 106 -6.76 27.93 -15.22
N ALA A 107 -6.27 26.78 -14.73
CA ALA A 107 -7.11 25.64 -14.38
C ALA A 107 -8.11 25.96 -13.26
N ILE A 108 -7.65 26.61 -12.19
CA ILE A 108 -8.49 27.01 -11.05
C ILE A 108 -9.54 28.01 -11.52
N THR A 109 -9.15 28.99 -12.33
CA THR A 109 -10.08 29.97 -12.91
C THR A 109 -11.16 29.28 -13.75
N ALA A 110 -10.79 28.24 -14.51
CA ALA A 110 -11.75 27.43 -15.26
C ALA A 110 -12.67 26.59 -14.35
N LEU A 111 -12.12 25.96 -13.30
CA LEU A 111 -12.86 25.13 -12.33
C LEU A 111 -13.92 25.89 -11.56
N VAL A 112 -13.55 27.06 -11.03
CA VAL A 112 -14.47 27.95 -10.29
C VAL A 112 -15.67 28.33 -11.16
N ASN A 113 -15.46 28.46 -12.46
CA ASN A 113 -16.50 28.81 -13.42
C ASN A 113 -17.31 27.61 -13.94
N ALA A 114 -16.69 26.42 -14.05
CA ALA A 114 -17.29 25.24 -14.68
C ALA A 114 -18.13 24.37 -13.72
N GLN A 115 -18.11 24.64 -12.41
CA GLN A 115 -18.72 23.77 -11.37
C GLN A 115 -18.31 22.29 -11.49
N GLN A 116 -17.15 22.01 -12.11
CA GLN A 116 -16.59 20.67 -12.21
C GLN A 116 -15.94 20.32 -10.87
N PRO A 117 -16.25 19.16 -10.26
CA PRO A 117 -15.74 18.84 -8.94
C PRO A 117 -14.23 18.53 -8.94
N GLU A 118 -13.72 17.96 -10.03
CA GLU A 118 -12.32 17.52 -10.16
C GLU A 118 -11.84 17.68 -11.62
N VAL A 119 -10.58 18.05 -11.82
CA VAL A 119 -9.93 18.16 -13.15
C VAL A 119 -8.51 17.62 -13.06
N MET A 120 -8.10 16.80 -14.03
CA MET A 120 -6.72 16.34 -14.18
C MET A 120 -6.10 16.98 -15.42
N LEU A 121 -5.05 17.77 -15.21
CA LEU A 121 -4.23 18.34 -16.27
C LEU A 121 -2.98 17.50 -16.48
N ARG A 122 -2.50 17.48 -17.72
CA ARG A 122 -1.22 16.90 -18.10
C ARG A 122 -0.37 17.98 -18.73
N SER A 123 0.89 18.09 -18.31
CA SER A 123 1.84 19.04 -18.87
C SER A 123 2.12 18.75 -20.36
N PRO A 124 2.59 19.76 -21.13
CA PRO A 124 2.95 19.60 -22.54
C PRO A 124 4.02 18.53 -22.78
N ASP A 125 4.98 18.40 -21.87
CA ASP A 125 6.03 17.37 -21.89
C ASP A 125 5.54 15.99 -21.43
N HIS A 126 4.24 15.87 -21.14
CA HIS A 126 3.56 14.64 -20.75
C HIS A 126 4.00 14.00 -19.42
N ALA A 127 4.96 14.60 -18.70
CA ALA A 127 5.61 14.05 -17.52
C ALA A 127 4.95 14.45 -16.19
N VAL A 128 4.17 15.54 -16.17
CA VAL A 128 3.52 16.07 -14.96
C VAL A 128 2.00 15.93 -15.08
N PHE A 129 1.39 15.40 -14.03
CA PHE A 129 -0.06 15.33 -13.87
C PHE A 129 -0.45 16.19 -12.68
N SER A 130 -1.35 17.15 -12.91
CA SER A 130 -1.85 18.06 -11.88
C SER A 130 -3.35 17.84 -11.70
N HIS A 131 -3.72 17.25 -10.58
CA HIS A 131 -5.09 16.92 -10.23
C HIS A 131 -5.65 17.94 -9.23
N PHE A 132 -6.63 18.70 -9.70
CA PHE A 132 -7.40 19.66 -8.92
C PHE A 132 -8.65 18.99 -8.41
N ARG A 133 -8.94 19.17 -7.12
CA ARG A 133 -10.12 18.58 -6.49
C ARG A 133 -10.80 19.59 -5.59
N SER A 134 -12.13 19.62 -5.66
CA SER A 134 -12.98 20.33 -4.72
C SER A 134 -13.59 19.36 -3.71
N GLY A 135 -14.06 19.88 -2.59
CA GLY A 135 -14.76 19.11 -1.56
C GLY A 135 -13.86 18.47 -0.50
N ALA A 136 -14.48 18.04 0.60
CA ALA A 136 -13.80 17.62 1.83
C ALA A 136 -12.89 16.39 1.65
N ASN A 137 -11.80 16.37 2.39
CA ASN A 137 -10.88 15.23 2.42
C ASN A 137 -11.51 14.02 3.16
N PHE A 138 -11.23 12.80 2.69
CA PHE A 138 -11.76 11.56 3.28
C PHE A 138 -10.75 10.40 3.20
N PRO A 139 -10.92 9.34 4.02
CA PRO A 139 -9.96 8.25 4.07
C PRO A 139 -9.86 7.51 2.72
N GLY A 140 -8.64 7.29 2.24
CA GLY A 140 -8.40 6.61 0.96
C GLY A 140 -8.46 7.50 -0.28
N ARG A 141 -8.79 8.80 -0.17
CA ARG A 141 -8.88 9.70 -1.34
C ARG A 141 -7.60 9.74 -2.18
N LEU A 142 -6.42 9.87 -1.56
CA LEU A 142 -5.14 9.86 -2.26
C LEU A 142 -4.87 8.52 -2.98
N ALA A 143 -5.33 7.40 -2.42
CA ALA A 143 -5.19 6.10 -3.06
C ALA A 143 -6.00 6.04 -4.38
N ASN A 144 -7.21 6.62 -4.37
CA ASN A 144 -8.06 6.69 -5.56
C ASN A 144 -7.44 7.58 -6.65
N VAL A 145 -6.86 8.74 -6.27
CA VAL A 145 -6.17 9.61 -7.24
C VAL A 145 -4.98 8.89 -7.86
N LEU A 146 -4.16 8.22 -7.04
CA LEU A 146 -3.02 7.43 -7.53
C LEU A 146 -3.47 6.29 -8.44
N ASP A 147 -4.63 5.69 -8.21
CA ASP A 147 -5.16 4.61 -9.04
C ASP A 147 -5.41 5.06 -10.49
N GLN A 148 -5.89 6.30 -10.67
CA GLN A 148 -6.19 6.89 -11.98
C GLN A 148 -4.93 7.23 -12.80
N LEU A 149 -3.76 7.30 -12.18
CA LEU A 149 -2.51 7.65 -12.85
C LEU A 149 -1.88 6.44 -13.57
N PRO A 150 -1.18 6.66 -14.68
CA PRO A 150 -0.38 5.60 -15.30
C PRO A 150 0.72 5.11 -14.33
N LEU A 151 1.13 3.84 -14.46
CA LEU A 151 2.27 3.32 -13.69
C LEU A 151 3.61 3.87 -14.19
N THR A 152 3.72 4.02 -15.50
CA THR A 152 4.86 4.62 -16.18
C THR A 152 4.40 5.56 -17.29
N VAL A 153 5.24 6.56 -17.56
CA VAL A 153 5.10 7.49 -18.68
C VAL A 153 6.41 7.42 -19.45
N ASP A 154 6.35 7.04 -20.72
CA ASP A 154 7.53 6.87 -21.58
C ASP A 154 8.62 5.98 -20.96
N GLY A 155 8.19 4.90 -20.30
CA GLY A 155 9.06 3.95 -19.59
C GLY A 155 9.56 4.44 -18.23
N ALA A 156 9.28 5.69 -17.85
CA ALA A 156 9.72 6.26 -16.59
C ALA A 156 8.67 6.13 -15.47
N THR A 157 9.11 5.96 -14.24
CA THR A 157 8.24 5.80 -13.06
C THR A 157 7.98 7.12 -12.37
N LEU A 158 7.00 7.14 -11.46
CA LEU A 158 6.72 8.27 -10.58
C LEU A 158 7.95 8.61 -9.73
N ALA A 159 8.47 9.82 -9.89
CA ALA A 159 9.68 10.28 -9.21
C ALA A 159 9.41 11.37 -8.17
N ARG A 160 8.30 12.10 -8.33
CA ARG A 160 7.89 13.13 -7.37
C ARG A 160 6.40 13.18 -7.16
N VAL A 161 6.00 13.41 -5.90
CA VAL A 161 4.62 13.74 -5.56
C VAL A 161 4.59 14.94 -4.62
N LYS A 162 3.66 15.86 -4.87
CA LYS A 162 3.36 17.01 -4.02
C LYS A 162 1.86 17.17 -3.91
N ILE A 163 1.32 16.86 -2.73
CA ILE A 163 -0.10 17.01 -2.42
C ILE A 163 -0.28 18.26 -1.59
N PHE A 164 -1.02 19.22 -2.11
CA PHE A 164 -1.39 20.46 -1.44
C PHE A 164 -2.88 20.50 -1.15
N THR A 165 -3.20 21.16 -0.05
CA THR A 165 -4.57 21.53 0.32
C THR A 165 -4.52 23.02 0.63
N ALA A 166 -5.48 23.78 0.09
CA ALA A 166 -5.65 25.19 0.38
C ALA A 166 -5.91 25.38 1.88
N LEU A 167 -5.54 26.55 2.40
CA LEU A 167 -5.64 26.89 3.81
C LEU A 167 -7.08 26.95 4.34
N ASP A 168 -8.06 27.06 3.44
CA ASP A 168 -9.49 27.06 3.70
C ASP A 168 -10.17 25.72 3.37
N ASP A 169 -9.38 24.68 3.04
CA ASP A 169 -9.82 23.34 2.62
C ASP A 169 -10.75 23.31 1.38
N SER A 170 -10.88 24.42 0.65
CA SER A 170 -11.80 24.53 -0.50
C SER A 170 -11.26 23.86 -1.77
N LEU A 171 -9.92 23.79 -1.89
CA LEU A 171 -9.22 23.23 -3.04
C LEU A 171 -8.09 22.31 -2.59
N GLY A 172 -8.01 21.14 -3.21
CA GLY A 172 -6.82 20.32 -3.22
C GLY A 172 -6.11 20.38 -4.58
N LEU A 173 -4.79 20.39 -4.55
CA LEU A 173 -3.94 20.29 -5.75
C LEU A 173 -2.88 19.20 -5.55
N ASP A 174 -2.98 18.12 -6.34
CA ASP A 174 -2.03 17.02 -6.33
C ASP A 174 -1.19 17.04 -7.59
N ILE A 175 0.13 17.07 -7.43
CA ILE A 175 1.07 17.16 -8.54
C ILE A 175 1.95 15.91 -8.53
N PHE A 176 1.96 15.21 -9.65
CA PHE A 176 2.67 13.95 -9.86
C PHE A 176 3.64 14.10 -11.02
N ARG A 177 4.94 13.94 -10.76
CA ARG A 177 5.98 14.00 -11.80
C ARG A 177 6.58 12.63 -12.03
N PHE A 178 6.54 12.19 -13.28
CA PHE A 178 7.22 11.01 -13.80
C PHE A 178 8.57 11.42 -14.41
N GLY A 179 9.50 10.48 -14.51
CA GLY A 179 10.80 10.75 -15.14
C GLY A 179 11.91 11.12 -14.19
N GLN A 180 13.13 11.19 -14.73
CA GLN A 180 14.29 11.65 -13.96
C GLN A 180 14.15 13.14 -13.64
N GLN A 181 14.55 13.50 -12.43
CA GLN A 181 14.68 14.88 -12.01
C GLN A 181 16.15 15.29 -12.12
N GLU A 182 16.39 16.60 -12.23
CA GLU A 182 17.74 17.15 -12.22
C GLU A 182 18.49 16.68 -10.96
N PRO A 183 19.66 16.02 -11.12
CA PRO A 183 20.46 15.57 -10.00
C PRO A 183 21.06 16.76 -9.27
N PHE A 184 21.16 16.67 -7.95
CA PHE A 184 21.85 17.69 -7.17
C PHE A 184 23.36 17.63 -7.43
N MET A 185 23.92 18.74 -7.93
CA MET A 185 25.34 18.84 -8.29
C MET A 185 26.10 19.88 -7.47
N GLY A 186 25.41 20.73 -6.69
CA GLY A 186 26.04 21.85 -5.98
C GLY A 186 26.55 22.96 -6.90
N ALA A 187 26.03 23.02 -8.14
CA ALA A 187 26.54 23.87 -9.21
C ALA A 187 25.98 25.30 -9.13
N THR A 188 24.72 25.46 -8.74
CA THR A 188 24.08 26.78 -8.61
C THR A 188 24.28 27.39 -7.23
N GLU A 189 24.08 28.70 -7.10
CA GLU A 189 24.19 29.38 -5.81
C GLU A 189 23.09 28.94 -4.84
N GLU A 190 21.89 28.69 -5.37
CA GLU A 190 20.75 28.18 -4.61
C GLU A 190 21.01 26.76 -4.10
N GLU A 191 21.67 25.91 -4.90
CA GLU A 191 22.11 24.58 -4.47
C GLU A 191 23.15 24.64 -3.35
N ARG A 192 24.15 25.52 -3.48
CA ARG A 192 25.18 25.74 -2.44
C ARG A 192 24.56 26.26 -1.14
N SER A 193 23.71 27.27 -1.22
CA SER A 193 23.00 27.82 -0.07
C SER A 193 22.14 26.77 0.65
N ALA A 194 21.42 25.93 -0.10
CA ALA A 194 20.63 24.85 0.47
C ALA A 194 21.53 23.82 1.18
N ARG A 195 22.63 23.40 0.55
CA ARG A 195 23.63 22.50 1.14
C ARG A 195 24.19 23.06 2.44
N ASP A 196 24.61 24.32 2.44
CA ASP A 196 25.25 24.94 3.61
C ASP A 196 24.26 25.07 4.77
N SER A 197 22.99 25.39 4.48
CA SER A 197 21.91 25.38 5.47
C SER A 197 21.68 24.00 6.09
N ILE A 198 21.71 22.95 5.27
CA ILE A 198 21.57 21.56 5.73
C ILE A 198 22.79 21.14 6.56
N GLN A 199 24.00 21.44 6.09
CA GLN A 199 25.25 21.14 6.79
C GLN A 199 25.29 21.82 8.17
N GLN A 200 24.95 23.11 8.23
CA GLN A 200 24.89 23.84 9.49
C GLN A 200 23.87 23.22 10.45
N PHE A 201 22.70 22.83 9.95
CA PHE A 201 21.68 22.19 10.76
C PHE A 201 22.12 20.81 11.29
N CYS A 202 22.84 20.02 10.49
CA CYS A 202 23.42 18.75 10.91
C CYS A 202 24.53 18.94 11.95
N ALA A 203 25.36 19.97 11.80
CA ALA A 203 26.37 20.35 12.81
C ALA A 203 25.72 20.79 14.13
N ASP A 204 24.62 21.53 14.06
CA ASP A 204 23.81 21.90 15.23
C ASP A 204 23.29 20.66 15.96
N ILE A 205 22.79 19.65 15.24
CA ILE A 205 22.40 18.35 15.83
C ILE A 205 23.62 17.71 16.52
N GLN A 206 24.76 17.58 15.83
CA GLN A 206 25.96 16.93 16.35
C GLN A 206 26.53 17.61 17.61
N SER A 207 26.43 18.94 17.68
CA SER A 207 26.84 19.72 18.85
C SER A 207 25.93 19.54 20.08
N GLY A 208 24.79 18.85 19.93
CA GLY A 208 23.82 18.65 21.00
C GLY A 208 22.86 19.83 21.20
N LYS A 209 22.79 20.79 20.27
CA LYS A 209 21.90 21.97 20.36
C LYS A 209 20.42 21.60 20.60
N PHE A 210 20.00 20.46 20.07
CA PHE A 210 18.62 19.95 20.18
C PHE A 210 18.48 18.77 21.16
N ALA A 211 19.47 18.53 22.03
CA ALA A 211 19.44 17.41 22.96
C ALA A 211 18.19 17.44 23.86
N GLY A 212 17.55 16.27 24.04
CA GLY A 212 16.32 16.12 24.82
C GLY A 212 15.02 16.54 24.10
N GLN A 213 15.10 17.08 22.88
CA GLN A 213 13.93 17.45 22.10
C GLN A 213 13.53 16.31 21.16
N ALA A 214 12.41 15.64 21.46
CA ALA A 214 11.95 14.46 20.71
C ALA A 214 11.64 14.71 19.21
N CYS A 215 11.46 15.97 18.80
CA CYS A 215 11.18 16.35 17.42
C CYS A 215 12.42 16.47 16.52
N TYR A 216 13.61 16.34 17.11
CA TYR A 216 14.90 16.36 16.41
C TYR A 216 15.59 15.00 16.51
N PRO A 217 16.29 14.57 15.46
CA PRO A 217 17.15 13.40 15.54
C PRO A 217 18.26 13.58 16.58
N THR A 218 18.72 12.48 17.16
CA THR A 218 19.89 12.47 18.04
C THR A 218 21.20 12.53 17.23
N PRO A 219 22.30 13.05 17.78
CA PRO A 219 23.64 12.96 17.17
C PRO A 219 23.93 11.56 16.63
N SER A 220 24.51 11.48 15.43
CA SER A 220 24.73 10.22 14.72
C SER A 220 25.73 10.41 13.57
N PRO A 221 26.55 9.40 13.21
CA PRO A 221 27.52 9.51 12.11
C PRO A 221 26.92 9.91 10.75
N VAL A 222 25.61 9.76 10.57
CA VAL A 222 24.91 10.20 9.35
C VAL A 222 24.87 11.72 9.17
N PHE A 223 25.16 12.48 10.24
CA PHE A 223 25.19 13.94 10.25
C PHE A 223 26.62 14.51 10.18
N GLU A 224 27.64 13.66 10.00
CA GLU A 224 28.99 14.12 9.68
C GLU A 224 29.01 14.77 8.31
N PRO A 225 29.80 15.85 8.10
CA PRO A 225 29.75 16.62 6.85
C PRO A 225 29.93 15.78 5.57
N ALA A 226 30.85 14.81 5.60
CA ALA A 226 31.08 13.91 4.47
C ALA A 226 29.89 12.97 4.19
N ALA A 227 29.21 12.48 5.23
CA ALA A 227 28.04 11.61 5.09
C ALA A 227 26.82 12.39 4.58
N VAL A 228 26.67 13.64 5.03
CA VAL A 228 25.65 14.57 4.53
C VAL A 228 25.86 14.81 3.03
N ASP A 229 27.07 15.16 2.61
CA ASP A 229 27.37 15.39 1.19
C ASP A 229 27.18 14.13 0.35
N GLU A 230 27.60 12.96 0.84
CA GLU A 230 27.34 11.67 0.18
C GLU A 230 25.85 11.49 -0.08
N PHE A 231 24.98 11.72 0.92
CA PHE A 231 23.54 11.62 0.74
C PHE A 231 22.99 12.64 -0.26
N LEU A 232 23.41 13.91 -0.16
CA LEU A 232 22.92 14.98 -1.03
C LEU A 232 23.29 14.73 -2.50
N ASN A 233 24.48 14.19 -2.78
CA ASN A 233 24.93 13.85 -4.14
C ASN A 233 24.09 12.74 -4.81
N HIS A 234 23.32 11.98 -4.03
CA HIS A 234 22.38 10.97 -4.54
C HIS A 234 20.95 11.48 -4.66
N CYS A 235 20.70 12.73 -4.27
CA CYS A 235 19.41 13.39 -4.31
C CYS A 235 19.21 14.20 -5.61
N ASN A 236 17.98 14.67 -5.79
CA ASN A 236 17.65 15.61 -6.87
C ASN A 236 17.68 17.05 -6.35
N THR A 237 18.01 18.01 -7.21
CA THR A 237 18.13 19.44 -6.89
C THR A 237 16.92 19.98 -6.13
N MET A 238 15.73 19.72 -6.68
CA MET A 238 14.47 20.19 -6.08
C MET A 238 14.17 19.56 -4.70
N TYR A 239 14.72 18.38 -4.41
CA TYR A 239 14.53 17.73 -3.11
C TYR A 239 15.43 18.38 -2.05
N VAL A 240 16.68 18.71 -2.42
CA VAL A 240 17.65 19.38 -1.53
C VAL A 240 17.24 20.83 -1.25
N GLN A 241 16.94 21.60 -2.29
CA GLN A 241 16.64 23.04 -2.17
C GLN A 241 15.37 23.35 -1.36
N PHE A 242 14.32 22.54 -1.52
CA PHE A 242 12.99 22.87 -0.99
C PHE A 242 12.56 22.02 0.21
N SER A 243 13.43 21.13 0.70
CA SER A 243 13.18 20.38 1.93
C SER A 243 13.65 21.18 3.14
N ASN A 244 12.81 21.23 4.18
CA ASN A 244 13.23 21.78 5.47
C ASN A 244 14.35 20.90 6.06
N PRO A 245 15.49 21.49 6.53
CA PRO A 245 16.64 20.74 7.05
C PRO A 245 16.29 19.71 8.15
N ARG A 246 15.37 20.05 9.07
CA ARG A 246 14.92 19.11 10.12
C ARG A 246 14.28 17.86 9.55
N ARG A 247 13.45 18.03 8.52
CA ARG A 247 12.78 16.89 7.87
C ARG A 247 13.79 16.05 7.09
N LEU A 248 14.74 16.71 6.44
CA LEU A 248 15.78 16.01 5.69
C LEU A 248 16.68 15.21 6.62
N ALA A 249 16.99 15.72 7.81
CA ALA A 249 17.76 14.99 8.83
C ALA A 249 17.09 13.66 9.24
N TRP A 250 15.77 13.67 9.49
CA TRP A 250 15.01 12.43 9.73
C TRP A 250 15.07 11.46 8.52
N GLN A 251 14.94 12.01 7.31
CA GLN A 251 15.01 11.24 6.08
C GLN A 251 16.40 10.63 5.85
N MET A 252 17.49 11.32 6.18
CA MET A 252 18.87 10.80 6.13
C MET A 252 19.07 9.60 7.06
N GLN A 253 18.56 9.68 8.29
CA GLN A 253 18.65 8.58 9.25
C GLN A 253 17.87 7.34 8.76
N LEU A 254 16.64 7.54 8.26
CA LEU A 254 15.84 6.45 7.70
C LEU A 254 16.45 5.87 6.43
N PHE A 255 17.02 6.70 5.55
CA PHE A 255 17.73 6.26 4.36
C PHE A 255 18.90 5.34 4.74
N ARG A 256 19.72 5.73 5.73
CA ARG A 256 20.84 4.91 6.18
C ARG A 256 20.41 3.53 6.70
N ASN A 257 19.23 3.44 7.33
CA ASN A 257 18.69 2.18 7.83
C ASN A 257 18.29 1.19 6.72
N VAL A 258 18.07 1.67 5.49
CA VAL A 258 17.61 0.84 4.37
C VAL A 258 18.57 0.77 3.19
N GLN A 259 19.57 1.64 3.13
CA GLN A 259 20.59 1.70 2.09
C GLN A 259 21.27 0.33 1.90
N GLY A 260 21.37 -0.15 0.66
CA GLY A 260 21.95 -1.45 0.34
C GLY A 260 21.10 -2.66 0.76
N THR A 261 19.89 -2.45 1.27
CA THR A 261 19.00 -3.53 1.73
C THR A 261 17.71 -3.59 0.92
N GLU A 262 16.83 -4.53 1.27
CA GLU A 262 15.44 -4.58 0.83
C GLU A 262 14.45 -4.00 1.87
N GLY A 263 14.95 -3.32 2.89
CA GLY A 263 14.16 -2.85 4.02
C GLY A 263 13.18 -1.72 3.68
N VAL A 264 12.27 -1.50 4.63
CA VAL A 264 11.46 -0.30 4.73
C VAL A 264 11.60 0.22 6.16
N ALA A 265 11.96 1.48 6.31
CA ALA A 265 12.00 2.16 7.60
C ALA A 265 10.86 3.17 7.67
N VAL A 266 10.22 3.27 8.83
CA VAL A 266 9.08 4.14 9.08
C VAL A 266 9.28 4.80 10.43
N ASP A 267 9.10 6.12 10.45
CA ASP A 267 9.08 6.95 11.65
C ASP A 267 7.72 7.67 11.78
N VAL A 268 7.31 7.94 13.02
CA VAL A 268 6.06 8.64 13.33
C VAL A 268 6.34 9.79 14.28
N GLU A 269 5.96 10.98 13.86
CA GLU A 269 6.07 12.18 14.67
C GLU A 269 4.69 12.78 14.94
N HIS A 270 4.29 12.88 16.21
CA HIS A 270 3.01 13.45 16.63
C HIS A 270 3.10 14.97 16.89
N GLY A 271 1.94 15.60 17.10
CA GLY A 271 1.86 17.01 17.50
C GLY A 271 2.15 17.99 16.37
N TRP A 272 1.87 17.59 15.13
CA TRP A 272 2.13 18.44 13.96
C TRP A 272 1.17 19.62 13.85
N GLU A 273 0.00 19.54 14.48
CA GLU A 273 -0.99 20.61 14.52
C GLU A 273 -0.49 21.87 15.24
N LYS A 274 0.54 21.75 16.09
CA LYS A 274 1.11 22.87 16.85
C LYS A 274 2.32 23.53 16.18
N ARG A 275 2.75 23.06 15.01
CA ARG A 275 4.03 23.46 14.38
C ARG A 275 3.84 24.52 13.31
N SER A 276 3.39 25.72 13.69
CA SER A 276 3.02 26.79 12.76
C SER A 276 4.11 27.16 11.72
N GLU A 277 5.39 27.15 12.10
CA GLU A 277 6.50 27.48 11.17
C GLU A 277 6.66 26.46 10.04
N GLU A 278 6.30 25.20 10.31
CA GLU A 278 6.48 24.06 9.41
C GLU A 278 5.16 23.57 8.78
N ASN A 279 4.06 23.80 9.49
CA ASN A 279 2.73 23.34 9.21
C ASN A 279 1.78 24.53 9.26
N LYS A 280 1.59 25.17 8.10
CA LYS A 280 0.82 26.40 7.96
C LYS A 280 -0.68 26.19 7.70
N LEU A 281 -1.19 24.96 7.79
CA LEU A 281 -2.62 24.67 7.54
C LEU A 281 -3.48 25.49 8.50
N ALA A 282 -4.30 26.40 7.96
CA ALA A 282 -5.00 27.45 8.71
C ALA A 282 -6.40 27.06 9.21
N SER A 283 -6.87 25.84 8.92
CA SER A 283 -8.26 25.41 9.16
C SER A 283 -8.43 24.15 10.02
N GLY A 284 -7.37 23.66 10.68
CA GLY A 284 -7.43 22.43 11.50
C GLY A 284 -7.47 22.67 13.01
N GLY A 285 -8.51 23.34 13.51
CA GLY A 285 -8.70 23.59 14.94
C GLY A 285 -8.56 22.32 15.81
N GLY A 286 -7.51 22.23 16.61
CA GLY A 286 -7.35 21.20 17.65
C GLY A 286 -7.29 19.74 17.20
N VAL A 287 -7.40 19.43 15.91
CA VAL A 287 -7.37 18.05 15.42
C VAL A 287 -5.94 17.52 15.48
N PRO A 288 -5.68 16.39 16.17
CA PRO A 288 -4.35 15.81 16.25
C PRO A 288 -3.80 15.44 14.88
N GLN A 289 -2.56 15.85 14.57
CA GLN A 289 -1.89 15.51 13.32
C GLN A 289 -0.60 14.75 13.59
N SER A 290 -0.33 13.76 12.74
CA SER A 290 0.89 12.94 12.80
C SER A 290 1.57 12.87 11.45
N MET A 291 2.89 13.02 11.42
CA MET A 291 3.70 12.83 10.23
C MET A 291 4.27 11.43 10.21
N LEU A 292 4.04 10.72 9.11
CA LEU A 292 4.68 9.47 8.78
C LEU A 292 5.83 9.75 7.82
N THR A 293 7.05 9.38 8.19
CA THR A 293 8.21 9.44 7.30
C THR A 293 8.64 8.02 6.95
N ILE A 294 8.70 7.69 5.66
CA ILE A 294 8.95 6.34 5.16
C ILE A 294 10.14 6.38 4.20
N ALA A 295 11.12 5.51 4.42
CA ALA A 295 12.19 5.21 3.47
C ALA A 295 12.00 3.78 2.97
N ALA A 296 11.67 3.61 1.69
CA ALA A 296 11.36 2.31 1.11
C ALA A 296 12.32 1.98 -0.05
N SER A 297 13.20 1.00 0.18
CA SER A 297 14.19 0.57 -0.81
C SER A 297 13.55 -0.23 -1.95
N ASN A 298 13.98 -0.01 -3.19
CA ASN A 298 13.61 -0.76 -4.41
C ASN A 298 12.12 -1.04 -4.57
N VAL A 299 11.30 -0.05 -4.26
CA VAL A 299 9.85 -0.09 -4.50
C VAL A 299 9.51 0.57 -5.83
N ILE A 300 8.42 0.14 -6.45
CA ILE A 300 7.76 0.94 -7.49
C ILE A 300 7.08 2.11 -6.77
N PRO A 301 7.52 3.37 -6.94
CA PRO A 301 7.13 4.46 -6.04
C PRO A 301 5.62 4.72 -6.03
N LYS A 302 4.98 4.79 -7.21
CA LYS A 302 3.52 4.90 -7.35
C LYS A 302 2.81 3.79 -6.58
N GLY A 303 3.10 2.54 -6.91
CA GLY A 303 2.41 1.39 -6.34
C GLY A 303 2.60 1.25 -4.82
N PHE A 304 3.78 1.60 -4.30
CA PHE A 304 4.00 1.59 -2.85
C PHE A 304 3.27 2.76 -2.15
N MET A 305 3.32 3.97 -2.70
CA MET A 305 2.61 5.13 -2.15
C MET A 305 1.09 4.92 -2.17
N GLN A 306 0.55 4.34 -3.25
CA GLN A 306 -0.87 4.01 -3.36
C GLN A 306 -1.28 3.03 -2.26
N LYS A 307 -0.55 1.92 -2.09
CA LYS A 307 -0.80 0.95 -1.01
C LYS A 307 -0.72 1.59 0.38
N ALA A 308 0.28 2.44 0.62
CA ALA A 308 0.41 3.13 1.90
C ALA A 308 -0.78 4.05 2.17
N ALA A 309 -1.18 4.88 1.19
CA ALA A 309 -2.35 5.75 1.30
C ALA A 309 -3.65 4.95 1.53
N MET A 310 -3.78 3.80 0.87
CA MET A 310 -4.91 2.89 0.97
C MET A 310 -5.01 2.27 2.36
N TYR A 311 -3.89 1.77 2.88
CA TYR A 311 -3.81 1.22 4.23
C TYR A 311 -4.10 2.27 5.31
N LEU A 312 -3.59 3.50 5.14
CA LEU A 312 -3.91 4.60 6.06
C LEU A 312 -5.41 4.93 6.02
N GLY A 313 -6.02 4.90 4.85
CA GLY A 313 -7.48 5.01 4.70
C GLY A 313 -8.24 3.95 5.49
N LEU A 314 -7.81 2.67 5.40
CA LEU A 314 -8.36 1.57 6.19
C LEU A 314 -8.18 1.76 7.71
N CYS A 315 -7.12 2.47 8.11
CA CYS A 315 -6.90 2.85 9.50
C CYS A 315 -7.72 4.06 9.94
N GLN A 316 -8.68 4.56 9.14
CA GLN A 316 -9.46 5.77 9.43
C GLN A 316 -8.61 7.04 9.53
N LEU A 317 -7.53 7.13 8.74
CA LEU A 317 -6.67 8.29 8.64
C LEU A 317 -6.84 9.01 7.30
N ASN A 318 -7.10 10.31 7.37
CA ASN A 318 -7.14 11.22 6.22
C ASN A 318 -5.72 11.66 5.88
N VAL A 319 -5.32 11.55 4.62
CA VAL A 319 -4.05 12.09 4.13
C VAL A 319 -4.24 13.57 3.80
N VAL A 320 -3.66 14.45 4.62
CA VAL A 320 -3.81 15.91 4.46
C VAL A 320 -2.78 16.47 3.49
N ARG A 321 -1.56 15.91 3.55
CA ARG A 321 -0.41 16.32 2.75
C ARG A 321 0.48 15.10 2.55
N ALA A 322 1.03 14.95 1.35
CA ALA A 322 1.94 13.88 1.03
C ALA A 322 3.05 14.37 0.11
N HIS A 323 4.23 13.78 0.29
CA HIS A 323 5.41 14.03 -0.52
C HIS A 323 6.06 12.70 -0.87
N LEU A 324 6.58 12.62 -2.09
CA LEU A 324 7.45 11.54 -2.51
C LEU A 324 8.61 12.16 -3.28
N ASP A 325 9.81 11.71 -2.96
CA ASP A 325 11.03 11.96 -3.72
C ASP A 325 11.81 10.63 -3.82
N VAL A 326 12.66 10.47 -4.84
CA VAL A 326 13.47 9.25 -5.04
C VAL A 326 14.95 9.60 -4.90
N VAL A 327 15.65 8.86 -4.06
CA VAL A 327 17.11 9.01 -3.81
C VAL A 327 17.82 7.77 -4.36
N LYS A 328 18.95 7.97 -5.06
CA LYS A 328 19.74 6.85 -5.62
C LYS A 328 20.40 6.05 -4.50
N ASP A 329 20.47 4.73 -4.66
CA ASP A 329 21.13 3.81 -3.73
C ASP A 329 22.27 3.06 -4.44
N PRO A 330 23.51 3.59 -4.41
CA PRO A 330 24.64 2.99 -5.11
C PRO A 330 25.01 1.61 -4.53
N ASN A 331 24.71 1.38 -3.25
CA ASN A 331 25.04 0.13 -2.54
C ASN A 331 24.10 -1.02 -2.91
N ASN A 332 23.23 -0.81 -3.90
CA ASN A 332 22.09 -1.67 -4.15
C ASN A 332 21.87 -1.98 -5.63
N HIS A 333 22.96 -2.19 -6.35
CA HIS A 333 23.00 -2.48 -7.79
C HIS A 333 22.31 -1.41 -8.66
N GLY A 334 22.53 -0.12 -8.33
CA GLY A 334 21.88 0.98 -9.04
C GLY A 334 20.39 1.15 -8.70
N GLY A 335 19.98 0.64 -7.54
CA GLY A 335 18.62 0.79 -7.02
C GLY A 335 18.33 2.20 -6.49
N HIS A 336 17.20 2.33 -5.81
CA HIS A 336 16.75 3.60 -5.25
C HIS A 336 15.95 3.41 -3.97
N VAL A 337 15.86 4.49 -3.19
CA VAL A 337 15.00 4.57 -2.01
C VAL A 337 13.92 5.63 -2.27
N ALA A 338 12.66 5.22 -2.19
CA ALA A 338 11.54 6.15 -2.20
C ALA A 338 11.40 6.79 -0.80
N MET A 339 11.54 8.10 -0.75
CA MET A 339 11.45 8.93 0.46
C MET A 339 10.06 9.57 0.50
N ILE A 340 9.19 9.03 1.34
CA ILE A 340 7.78 9.40 1.41
C ILE A 340 7.49 10.08 2.74
N ARG A 341 6.73 11.17 2.73
CA ARG A 341 6.21 11.83 3.92
C ARG A 341 4.71 12.00 3.79
N ILE A 342 3.95 11.56 4.79
CA ILE A 342 2.49 11.64 4.78
C ILE A 342 2.04 12.26 6.10
N LEU A 343 1.47 13.46 6.03
CA LEU A 343 0.79 14.10 7.14
C LEU A 343 -0.64 13.55 7.18
N VAL A 344 -0.99 12.92 8.29
CA VAL A 344 -2.30 12.32 8.50
C VAL A 344 -3.02 12.95 9.67
N GLN A 345 -4.35 12.92 9.60
CA GLN A 345 -5.26 13.27 10.70
C GLN A 345 -6.36 12.20 10.83
N PRO A 346 -6.90 11.97 12.04
CA PRO A 346 -8.06 11.09 12.21
C PRO A 346 -9.26 11.53 11.36
N SER A 347 -9.99 10.56 10.81
CA SER A 347 -11.27 10.82 10.13
C SER A 347 -12.27 11.44 11.10
N GLY A 348 -13.29 12.15 10.58
CA GLY A 348 -14.32 12.73 11.44
C GLY A 348 -15.08 11.69 12.29
N GLU A 349 -15.16 10.45 11.79
CA GLU A 349 -15.71 9.31 12.54
C GLU A 349 -14.77 8.86 13.66
N ALA A 350 -13.49 8.64 13.36
CA ALA A 350 -12.48 8.29 14.36
C ALA A 350 -12.38 9.34 15.48
N GLN A 351 -12.58 10.62 15.16
CA GLN A 351 -12.64 11.70 16.15
C GLN A 351 -13.86 11.58 17.05
N ARG A 352 -15.06 11.35 16.49
CA ARG A 352 -16.29 11.17 17.27
C ARG A 352 -16.23 9.96 18.20
N GLU A 353 -15.54 8.91 17.77
CA GLU A 353 -15.38 7.67 18.55
C GLU A 353 -14.18 7.70 19.51
N ASN A 354 -13.38 8.77 19.52
CA ASN A 354 -12.11 8.84 20.24
C ASN A 354 -11.22 7.61 19.97
N PHE A 355 -11.11 7.23 18.70
CA PHE A 355 -10.44 6.01 18.28
C PHE A 355 -8.95 6.04 18.67
N ALA A 356 -8.51 5.02 19.41
CA ALA A 356 -7.13 4.87 19.83
C ALA A 356 -6.30 4.16 18.74
N PHE A 357 -5.34 4.88 18.16
CA PHE A 357 -4.49 4.34 17.10
C PHE A 357 -3.31 3.55 17.66
N GLU A 358 -3.20 2.27 17.26
CA GLU A 358 -2.04 1.43 17.53
C GLU A 358 -0.87 1.77 16.57
N TRP A 359 -0.17 2.88 16.81
CA TRP A 359 0.87 3.37 15.88
C TRP A 359 2.00 2.36 15.60
N GLN A 360 2.39 1.52 16.57
CA GLN A 360 3.37 0.45 16.35
C GLN A 360 2.90 -0.59 15.32
N LYS A 361 1.60 -0.89 15.31
CA LYS A 361 0.98 -1.81 14.33
C LYS A 361 0.86 -1.14 12.97
N ILE A 362 0.50 0.15 12.95
CA ILE A 362 0.45 0.95 11.71
C ILE A 362 1.83 0.99 11.04
N THR A 363 2.89 1.30 11.77
CA THR A 363 4.25 1.34 11.22
C THR A 363 4.73 -0.04 10.79
N GLY A 364 4.47 -1.09 11.58
CA GLY A 364 4.80 -2.47 11.21
C GLY A 364 4.13 -2.89 9.90
N ASN A 365 2.84 -2.60 9.75
CA ASN A 365 2.10 -2.91 8.52
C ASN A 365 2.60 -2.09 7.33
N LEU A 366 2.91 -0.80 7.49
CA LEU A 366 3.48 0.03 6.43
C LEU A 366 4.79 -0.54 5.87
N LYS A 367 5.64 -1.13 6.74
CA LYS A 367 6.85 -1.86 6.29
C LYS A 367 6.49 -3.11 5.48
N LEU A 368 5.50 -3.85 5.96
CA LEU A 368 5.04 -5.11 5.38
C LEU A 368 4.33 -4.92 4.01
N LEU A 369 3.72 -3.76 3.73
CA LEU A 369 3.05 -3.47 2.46
C LEU A 369 3.95 -3.63 1.22
N LYS A 370 5.27 -3.50 1.38
CA LYS A 370 6.23 -3.79 0.30
C LYS A 370 6.12 -5.24 -0.19
N TRP A 371 5.80 -6.16 0.72
CA TRP A 371 5.91 -7.60 0.60
C TRP A 371 4.59 -8.33 0.42
N ILE A 372 3.49 -7.72 0.86
CA ILE A 372 2.14 -8.26 0.65
C ILE A 372 1.72 -8.04 -0.81
N ASP A 373 1.03 -9.02 -1.36
CA ASP A 373 0.39 -8.95 -2.68
C ASP A 373 -0.64 -7.81 -2.76
N ASP A 374 -1.02 -7.40 -3.96
CA ASP A 374 -1.92 -6.27 -4.17
C ASP A 374 -3.38 -6.71 -3.93
N ARG A 375 -3.71 -7.97 -4.26
CA ARG A 375 -5.05 -8.56 -4.15
C ARG A 375 -5.60 -8.63 -2.71
N PRO A 376 -4.85 -9.09 -1.69
CA PRO A 376 -5.33 -9.05 -0.30
C PRO A 376 -5.66 -7.65 0.20
N VAL A 377 -4.90 -6.64 -0.23
CA VAL A 377 -5.13 -5.24 0.18
C VAL A 377 -6.41 -4.74 -0.48
N GLN A 378 -6.61 -5.02 -1.78
CA GLN A 378 -7.84 -4.69 -2.51
C GLN A 378 -9.06 -5.39 -1.91
N LEU A 379 -8.98 -6.67 -1.55
CA LEU A 379 -10.08 -7.38 -0.88
C LEU A 379 -10.45 -6.72 0.45
N THR A 380 -9.45 -6.30 1.22
CA THR A 380 -9.67 -5.57 2.49
C THR A 380 -10.33 -4.21 2.26
N MET A 381 -10.14 -3.56 1.11
CA MET A 381 -10.87 -2.32 0.81
C MET A 381 -12.36 -2.56 0.64
N HIS A 382 -12.72 -3.61 -0.10
CA HIS A 382 -14.11 -3.96 -0.34
C HIS A 382 -14.79 -4.53 0.93
N HIS A 383 -13.98 -5.11 1.81
CA HIS A 383 -14.40 -5.70 3.09
C HIS A 383 -13.46 -5.29 4.23
N PRO A 384 -13.58 -4.06 4.77
CA PRO A 384 -12.68 -3.54 5.80
C PRO A 384 -12.59 -4.41 7.06
N ASP A 385 -13.71 -5.02 7.46
CA ASP A 385 -13.80 -5.89 8.65
C ASP A 385 -12.93 -7.16 8.55
N LEU A 386 -12.60 -7.58 7.33
CA LEU A 386 -11.74 -8.73 7.08
C LEU A 386 -10.32 -8.47 7.62
N GLY A 387 -9.80 -7.27 7.37
CA GLY A 387 -8.42 -6.91 7.64
C GLY A 387 -7.40 -7.64 6.75
N ILE A 388 -6.23 -7.03 6.59
CA ILE A 388 -5.16 -7.51 5.69
C ILE A 388 -4.69 -8.93 6.05
N SER A 389 -4.65 -9.26 7.35
CA SER A 389 -4.17 -10.57 7.79
C SER A 389 -5.05 -11.73 7.33
N ARG A 390 -6.37 -11.59 7.39
CA ARG A 390 -7.29 -12.64 6.92
C ARG A 390 -7.29 -12.72 5.41
N ALA A 391 -7.32 -11.56 4.74
CA ALA A 391 -7.24 -11.50 3.28
C ALA A 391 -5.98 -12.21 2.75
N GLU A 392 -4.81 -11.96 3.35
CA GLU A 392 -3.56 -12.62 2.94
C GLU A 392 -3.63 -14.15 3.08
N LEU A 393 -4.24 -14.65 4.16
CA LEU A 393 -4.42 -16.09 4.39
C LEU A 393 -5.39 -16.71 3.38
N ILE A 394 -6.51 -16.04 3.10
CA ILE A 394 -7.49 -16.49 2.11
C ILE A 394 -6.82 -16.66 0.74
N TYR A 395 -6.07 -15.66 0.28
CA TYR A 395 -5.34 -15.75 -0.99
C TYR A 395 -4.23 -16.80 -0.96
N ALA A 396 -3.50 -16.94 0.14
CA ALA A 396 -2.44 -17.93 0.25
C ALA A 396 -3.00 -19.36 0.14
N TYR A 397 -4.03 -19.70 0.93
CA TYR A 397 -4.65 -21.03 0.88
C TYR A 397 -5.36 -21.28 -0.45
N GLY A 398 -6.09 -20.31 -1.01
CA GLY A 398 -6.69 -20.45 -2.33
C GLY A 398 -5.65 -20.75 -3.41
N ASN A 399 -4.49 -20.07 -3.37
CA ASN A 399 -3.41 -20.28 -4.34
C ASN A 399 -2.71 -21.63 -4.17
N MET A 400 -2.57 -22.11 -2.94
CA MET A 400 -2.00 -23.41 -2.61
C MET A 400 -2.91 -24.55 -3.05
N LEU A 401 -4.21 -24.43 -2.77
CA LEU A 401 -5.21 -25.45 -3.04
C LEU A 401 -5.52 -25.62 -4.52
N HIS A 402 -5.21 -24.63 -5.36
CA HIS A 402 -5.40 -24.75 -6.80
C HIS A 402 -4.74 -26.02 -7.38
N GLY A 403 -3.50 -26.32 -7.00
CA GLY A 403 -2.81 -27.54 -7.48
C GLY A 403 -3.38 -28.85 -6.93
N VAL A 404 -4.10 -28.81 -5.81
CA VAL A 404 -4.74 -29.99 -5.21
C VAL A 404 -6.12 -30.23 -5.82
N LEU A 405 -6.93 -29.16 -5.94
CA LEU A 405 -8.32 -29.25 -6.38
C LEU A 405 -8.46 -29.34 -7.91
N ALA A 406 -7.59 -28.68 -8.68
CA ALA A 406 -7.63 -28.77 -10.14
C ALA A 406 -7.38 -30.19 -10.67
N LYS A 407 -6.76 -31.08 -9.89
CA LYS A 407 -6.62 -32.51 -10.23
C LYS A 407 -7.91 -33.30 -10.05
N LYS A 408 -8.81 -32.85 -9.18
CA LYS A 408 -10.11 -33.47 -8.97
C LYS A 408 -11.08 -33.04 -10.07
N ASP A 409 -11.15 -31.73 -10.31
CA ASP A 409 -11.95 -31.15 -11.38
C ASP A 409 -11.31 -29.82 -11.86
N PRO A 410 -10.65 -29.80 -13.02
CA PRO A 410 -10.00 -28.60 -13.53
C PRO A 410 -10.99 -27.52 -13.97
N PHE A 411 -12.24 -27.88 -14.29
CA PHE A 411 -13.27 -26.93 -14.73
C PHE A 411 -13.96 -26.25 -13.54
N ALA A 412 -14.24 -27.01 -12.47
CA ALA A 412 -14.78 -26.45 -11.22
C ALA A 412 -13.73 -25.62 -10.47
N TYR A 413 -12.48 -26.07 -10.46
CA TYR A 413 -11.40 -25.49 -9.63
C TYR A 413 -10.32 -24.80 -10.45
N SER A 414 -10.69 -23.97 -11.42
CA SER A 414 -9.75 -23.00 -11.99
C SER A 414 -9.36 -21.96 -10.93
N LEU A 415 -8.14 -21.41 -11.02
CA LEU A 415 -7.68 -20.40 -10.05
C LEU A 415 -8.65 -19.22 -9.93
N THR A 416 -9.20 -18.74 -11.05
CA THR A 416 -10.19 -17.67 -11.09
C THR A 416 -11.47 -18.05 -10.35
N ARG A 417 -11.97 -19.27 -10.52
CA ARG A 417 -13.16 -19.75 -9.79
C ARG A 417 -12.90 -19.92 -8.31
N ILE A 418 -11.73 -20.45 -7.93
CA ILE A 418 -11.33 -20.55 -6.51
C ILE A 418 -11.35 -19.18 -5.85
N MET A 419 -10.66 -18.20 -6.45
CA MET A 419 -10.59 -16.84 -5.89
C MET A 419 -11.98 -16.19 -5.88
N GLY A 420 -12.72 -16.23 -6.99
CA GLY A 420 -14.07 -15.69 -7.06
C GLY A 420 -15.02 -16.33 -6.03
N THR A 421 -14.87 -17.62 -5.75
CA THR A 421 -15.66 -18.33 -4.72
C THR A 421 -15.31 -17.85 -3.31
N LEU A 422 -14.02 -17.66 -3.00
CA LEU A 422 -13.56 -17.21 -1.68
C LEU A 422 -13.85 -15.72 -1.43
N GLU A 423 -13.87 -14.91 -2.48
CA GLU A 423 -14.14 -13.47 -2.45
C GLU A 423 -15.65 -13.16 -2.41
N HIS A 424 -16.50 -14.09 -2.87
CA HIS A 424 -17.93 -13.88 -2.95
C HIS A 424 -18.55 -13.55 -1.58
N GLU A 425 -19.44 -12.55 -1.50
CA GLU A 425 -19.99 -12.05 -0.24
C GLU A 425 -20.67 -13.12 0.63
N GLN A 426 -21.25 -14.15 0.01
CA GLN A 426 -21.88 -15.27 0.72
C GLN A 426 -20.88 -16.23 1.37
N ASN A 427 -19.71 -16.41 0.77
CA ASN A 427 -18.70 -17.39 1.20
C ASN A 427 -17.57 -16.76 2.02
N LEU A 428 -17.31 -15.47 1.81
CA LEU A 428 -16.25 -14.72 2.48
C LEU A 428 -16.32 -14.82 4.02
N PRO A 429 -17.51 -14.81 4.69
CA PRO A 429 -17.58 -15.02 6.13
C PRO A 429 -17.01 -16.38 6.57
N MET A 430 -17.23 -17.45 5.79
CA MET A 430 -16.66 -18.77 6.07
C MET A 430 -15.15 -18.78 5.85
N ALA A 431 -14.67 -18.20 4.75
CA ALA A 431 -13.24 -18.05 4.48
C ALA A 431 -12.53 -17.22 5.57
N SER A 432 -13.18 -16.15 6.05
CA SER A 432 -12.72 -15.33 7.17
C SER A 432 -12.62 -16.12 8.46
N ARG A 433 -13.63 -16.93 8.80
CA ARG A 433 -13.61 -17.78 10.00
C ARG A 433 -12.51 -18.84 9.94
N ILE A 434 -12.25 -19.42 8.77
CA ILE A 434 -11.12 -20.33 8.58
C ILE A 434 -9.78 -19.60 8.78
N ALA A 435 -9.67 -18.35 8.32
CA ALA A 435 -8.50 -17.52 8.60
C ALA A 435 -8.38 -17.14 10.09
N ASP A 436 -9.50 -16.92 10.80
CA ASP A 436 -9.50 -16.72 12.26
C ASP A 436 -8.98 -17.96 13.00
N TYR A 437 -9.38 -19.16 12.56
CA TYR A 437 -8.82 -20.40 13.09
C TYR A 437 -7.30 -20.45 12.91
N PHE A 438 -6.78 -20.09 11.73
CA PHE A 438 -5.33 -20.00 11.52
C PHE A 438 -4.67 -19.03 12.52
N LEU A 439 -5.23 -17.84 12.67
CA LEU A 439 -4.66 -16.81 13.54
C LEU A 439 -4.66 -17.26 15.00
N ALA A 440 -5.74 -17.85 15.49
CA ALA A 440 -5.84 -18.38 16.85
C ALA A 440 -4.86 -19.55 17.08
N LYS A 441 -4.75 -20.46 16.12
CA LYS A 441 -3.86 -21.63 16.21
C LYS A 441 -2.39 -21.26 16.38
N PHE A 442 -1.95 -20.17 15.76
CA PHE A 442 -0.55 -19.76 15.71
C PHE A 442 -0.25 -18.49 16.51
N ASP A 443 -1.20 -18.00 17.31
CA ASP A 443 -1.03 -16.78 18.09
C ASP A 443 0.13 -16.94 19.11
N PRO A 444 1.24 -16.18 18.96
CA PRO A 444 2.36 -16.26 19.88
C PRO A 444 2.06 -15.70 21.28
N GLN A 445 0.92 -15.02 21.46
CA GLN A 445 0.47 -14.47 22.74
C GLN A 445 -0.58 -15.36 23.43
N ALA A 446 -0.97 -16.50 22.84
CA ALA A 446 -1.89 -17.42 23.48
C ALA A 446 -1.26 -18.07 24.72
N ASP A 447 -2.05 -18.20 25.79
CA ASP A 447 -1.60 -18.83 27.04
C ASP A 447 -1.16 -20.28 26.82
N HIS A 448 -1.87 -20.99 25.94
CA HIS A 448 -1.62 -22.39 25.60
C HIS A 448 -1.79 -22.61 24.09
N PRO A 449 -0.90 -23.37 23.42
CA PRO A 449 -1.14 -23.80 22.04
C PRO A 449 -2.37 -24.69 21.94
N MET A 450 -3.18 -24.52 20.88
CA MET A 450 -4.34 -25.39 20.63
C MET A 450 -3.92 -26.86 20.50
N THR A 451 -4.56 -27.72 21.28
CA THR A 451 -4.37 -29.19 21.23
C THR A 451 -4.88 -29.77 19.90
N ALA A 452 -4.51 -31.01 19.60
CA ALA A 452 -4.98 -31.67 18.37
C ALA A 452 -6.51 -31.87 18.39
N GLU A 453 -7.04 -32.22 19.55
CA GLU A 453 -8.46 -32.46 19.79
C GLU A 453 -9.29 -31.17 19.63
N GLU A 454 -8.82 -30.04 20.17
CA GLU A 454 -9.46 -28.73 19.99
C GLU A 454 -9.45 -28.29 18.52
N GLN A 455 -8.32 -28.53 17.83
CA GLN A 455 -8.21 -28.24 16.41
C GLN A 455 -9.19 -29.09 15.59
N ASP A 456 -9.31 -30.38 15.88
CA ASP A 456 -10.22 -31.29 15.16
C ASP A 456 -11.69 -30.96 15.43
N ALA A 457 -12.03 -30.62 16.69
CA ALA A 457 -13.37 -30.18 17.07
C ALA A 457 -13.77 -28.89 16.34
N LEU A 458 -12.87 -27.90 16.27
CA LEU A 458 -13.13 -26.64 15.57
C LEU A 458 -13.27 -26.83 14.05
N VAL A 459 -12.46 -27.70 13.45
CA VAL A 459 -12.61 -28.05 12.03
C VAL A 459 -13.97 -28.71 11.77
N ALA A 460 -14.38 -29.64 12.64
CA ALA A 460 -15.69 -30.28 12.52
C ALA A 460 -16.84 -29.26 12.62
N GLU A 461 -16.76 -28.32 13.56
CA GLU A 461 -17.72 -27.23 13.72
C GLU A 461 -17.79 -26.35 12.46
N ILE A 462 -16.63 -25.91 11.94
CA ILE A 462 -16.55 -25.13 10.71
C ILE A 462 -17.19 -25.87 9.53
N LYS A 463 -16.91 -27.17 9.37
CA LYS A 463 -17.47 -28.00 8.28
C LYS A 463 -18.99 -28.14 8.38
N VAL A 464 -19.53 -28.30 9.60
CA VAL A 464 -20.99 -28.32 9.84
C VAL A 464 -21.62 -27.00 9.41
N ASP A 465 -21.00 -25.88 9.77
CA ASP A 465 -21.54 -24.56 9.42
C ASP A 465 -21.41 -24.25 7.93
N ILE A 466 -20.32 -24.67 7.26
CA ILE A 466 -20.21 -24.60 5.80
C ILE A 466 -21.36 -25.37 5.16
N ARG A 467 -21.62 -26.61 5.60
CA ARG A 467 -22.70 -27.44 5.03
C ARG A 467 -24.09 -26.84 5.20
N ARG A 468 -24.29 -26.04 6.26
CA ARG A 468 -25.58 -25.37 6.53
C ARG A 468 -25.78 -24.10 5.73
N ASN A 469 -24.72 -23.37 5.41
CA ASN A 469 -24.81 -22.00 4.90
C ASN A 469 -24.30 -21.81 3.47
N VAL A 470 -23.69 -22.84 2.86
CA VAL A 470 -23.18 -22.81 1.49
C VAL A 470 -23.92 -23.83 0.66
N GLU A 471 -24.48 -23.40 -0.48
CA GLU A 471 -25.33 -24.26 -1.34
C GLU A 471 -24.51 -25.05 -2.37
N ALA A 472 -23.52 -24.42 -3.00
CA ALA A 472 -22.78 -25.01 -4.10
C ALA A 472 -21.75 -26.05 -3.59
N GLU A 473 -21.84 -27.28 -4.10
CA GLU A 473 -20.99 -28.40 -3.64
C GLU A 473 -19.49 -28.18 -3.91
N ASP A 474 -19.14 -27.50 -5.02
CA ASP A 474 -17.76 -27.10 -5.32
C ASP A 474 -17.23 -26.08 -4.31
N ALA A 475 -18.06 -25.11 -3.90
CA ALA A 475 -17.73 -24.15 -2.85
C ALA A 475 -17.58 -24.81 -1.47
N ILE A 476 -18.48 -25.74 -1.12
CA ILE A 476 -18.38 -26.54 0.12
C ILE A 476 -17.06 -27.31 0.15
N GLN A 477 -16.73 -28.01 -0.94
CA GLN A 477 -15.50 -28.80 -1.04
C GLN A 477 -14.26 -27.91 -0.95
N LEU A 478 -14.26 -26.73 -1.57
CA LEU A 478 -13.17 -25.75 -1.48
C LEU A 478 -12.96 -25.26 -0.04
N LEU A 479 -14.01 -24.79 0.63
CA LEU A 479 -13.94 -24.28 2.01
C LEU A 479 -13.55 -25.37 3.01
N ASN A 480 -14.09 -26.59 2.86
CA ASN A 480 -13.68 -27.74 3.66
C ASN A 480 -12.19 -28.05 3.46
N SER A 481 -11.71 -28.03 2.22
CA SER A 481 -10.28 -28.25 1.91
C SER A 481 -9.40 -27.15 2.48
N MET A 482 -9.89 -25.91 2.55
CA MET A 482 -9.20 -24.79 3.21
C MET A 482 -9.10 -24.99 4.72
N ALA A 483 -10.18 -25.42 5.38
CA ALA A 483 -10.16 -25.75 6.81
C ALA A 483 -9.16 -26.88 7.12
N ASP A 484 -9.18 -27.95 6.30
CA ASP A 484 -8.23 -29.07 6.41
C ASP A 484 -6.78 -28.63 6.18
N ALA A 485 -6.55 -27.70 5.25
CA ALA A 485 -5.22 -27.16 5.00
C ALA A 485 -4.69 -26.31 6.16
N VAL A 486 -5.54 -25.49 6.81
CA VAL A 486 -5.15 -24.77 8.03
C VAL A 486 -4.81 -25.76 9.15
N ARG A 487 -5.63 -26.81 9.31
CA ARG A 487 -5.39 -27.88 10.28
C ARG A 487 -4.06 -28.59 10.04
N GLY A 488 -3.74 -28.89 8.79
CA GLY A 488 -2.47 -29.52 8.40
C GLY A 488 -1.31 -28.53 8.22
N THR A 489 -1.46 -27.26 8.59
CA THR A 489 -0.31 -26.35 8.70
C THR A 489 0.43 -26.61 10.01
N LEU A 490 1.74 -26.83 9.94
CA LEU A 490 2.58 -27.22 11.07
C LEU A 490 3.36 -26.06 11.66
N ARG A 491 3.82 -25.11 10.83
CA ARG A 491 4.55 -23.90 11.25
C ARG A 491 4.29 -22.76 10.27
N THR A 492 4.44 -21.53 10.74
CA THR A 492 4.32 -20.33 9.90
C THR A 492 5.25 -19.22 10.38
N ASN A 493 5.60 -18.30 9.48
CA ASN A 493 6.26 -17.03 9.82
C ASN A 493 5.28 -15.85 9.93
N LYS A 494 3.95 -16.07 9.94
CA LYS A 494 2.93 -14.99 9.89
C LYS A 494 3.15 -13.87 10.92
N PHE A 495 3.61 -14.22 12.12
CA PHE A 495 3.83 -13.29 13.23
C PHE A 495 5.25 -12.69 13.28
N VAL A 496 6.11 -13.04 12.33
CA VAL A 496 7.43 -12.41 12.16
C VAL A 496 7.24 -11.06 11.47
N ARG A 497 7.67 -9.98 12.13
CA ARG A 497 7.43 -8.59 11.69
C ARG A 497 8.12 -8.26 10.36
N ASP A 498 9.37 -8.64 10.20
CA ASP A 498 10.20 -8.28 9.04
C ASP A 498 10.26 -9.38 7.96
N ARG A 499 9.16 -10.11 7.78
CA ARG A 499 9.08 -11.17 6.76
C ARG A 499 8.94 -10.60 5.35
N TYR A 500 9.51 -11.30 4.37
CA TYR A 500 9.43 -10.94 2.94
C TYR A 500 8.27 -11.60 2.18
N ALA A 501 7.71 -12.66 2.76
CA ALA A 501 6.56 -13.40 2.23
C ALA A 501 5.91 -14.19 3.38
N LEU A 502 4.67 -14.64 3.19
CA LEU A 502 4.06 -15.64 4.06
C LEU A 502 4.62 -17.01 3.71
N SER A 503 5.07 -17.75 4.71
CA SER A 503 5.58 -19.11 4.58
C SER A 503 4.82 -20.04 5.52
N LEU A 504 4.36 -21.17 4.97
CA LEU A 504 3.58 -22.19 5.64
C LEU A 504 4.31 -23.54 5.48
N ARG A 505 4.72 -24.15 6.59
CA ARG A 505 5.16 -25.55 6.59
C ARG A 505 3.91 -26.43 6.65
N MET A 506 3.67 -27.19 5.59
CA MET A 506 2.50 -28.05 5.45
C MET A 506 2.84 -29.49 5.83
N ASP A 507 1.87 -30.18 6.42
CA ASP A 507 1.83 -31.63 6.43
C ASP A 507 1.74 -32.12 4.97
N PRO A 508 2.64 -33.00 4.52
CA PRO A 508 2.62 -33.50 3.15
C PRO A 508 1.27 -34.11 2.73
N SER A 509 0.53 -34.72 3.66
CA SER A 509 -0.75 -35.38 3.39
C SER A 509 -1.79 -34.41 2.81
N VAL A 510 -1.79 -33.14 3.24
CA VAL A 510 -2.65 -32.07 2.72
C VAL A 510 -2.41 -31.83 1.23
N MET A 511 -1.14 -31.93 0.80
CA MET A 511 -0.74 -31.69 -0.58
C MET A 511 -0.91 -32.94 -1.46
N GLY A 512 -1.38 -34.05 -0.87
CA GLY A 512 -1.68 -35.29 -1.57
C GLY A 512 -0.45 -35.99 -2.11
N TYR A 513 0.66 -36.03 -1.37
CA TYR A 513 1.91 -36.64 -1.86
C TYR A 513 1.69 -38.06 -2.41
N GLY A 514 0.83 -38.89 -1.82
CA GLY A 514 0.46 -40.23 -2.32
C GLY A 514 -0.22 -40.27 -3.70
N THR A 515 -0.70 -39.14 -4.22
CA THR A 515 -1.20 -38.99 -5.60
C THR A 515 -0.09 -38.56 -6.58
N VAL A 516 0.99 -37.98 -6.07
CA VAL A 516 2.10 -37.40 -6.85
C VAL A 516 3.29 -38.35 -6.91
N GLY A 517 3.59 -39.03 -5.80
CA GLY A 517 4.67 -39.99 -5.67
C GLY A 517 4.52 -40.86 -4.42
N LYS A 518 5.35 -41.89 -4.30
CA LYS A 518 5.21 -42.88 -3.21
C LYS A 518 5.95 -42.49 -1.93
N GLU A 519 6.95 -41.61 -2.01
CA GLU A 519 7.81 -41.26 -0.88
C GLU A 519 7.30 -40.01 -0.17
N THR A 520 7.18 -40.07 1.15
CA THR A 520 6.69 -38.93 1.93
C THR A 520 7.80 -37.89 2.09
N PRO A 521 7.61 -36.63 1.65
CA PRO A 521 8.59 -35.59 1.92
C PRO A 521 8.74 -35.32 3.41
N TYR A 522 9.96 -35.03 3.87
CA TYR A 522 10.20 -34.60 5.25
C TYR A 522 9.59 -33.21 5.54
N GLY A 523 9.54 -32.35 4.52
CA GLY A 523 8.90 -31.05 4.65
C GLY A 523 8.42 -30.50 3.32
N VAL A 524 7.20 -29.96 3.34
CA VAL A 524 6.63 -29.16 2.25
C VAL A 524 6.42 -27.75 2.78
N PHE A 525 6.96 -26.76 2.10
CA PHE A 525 6.75 -25.34 2.43
C PHE A 525 6.03 -24.69 1.27
N PHE A 526 4.93 -24.00 1.57
CA PHE A 526 4.26 -23.11 0.63
C PHE A 526 4.57 -21.67 0.99
N ILE A 527 5.05 -20.90 0.01
CA ILE A 527 5.43 -19.51 0.15
C ILE A 527 4.50 -18.67 -0.73
N TYR A 528 3.88 -17.65 -0.15
CA TYR A 528 3.03 -16.69 -0.85
C TYR A 528 3.54 -15.27 -0.60
N GLY A 529 3.86 -14.54 -1.67
CA GLY A 529 4.37 -13.18 -1.60
C GLY A 529 3.84 -12.32 -2.73
N ARG A 530 4.25 -11.05 -2.76
CA ARG A 530 3.80 -10.11 -3.78
C ARG A 530 4.18 -10.54 -5.19
N ARG A 531 3.18 -10.90 -6.01
CA ARG A 531 3.30 -11.38 -7.39
C ARG A 531 4.02 -12.70 -7.60
N PHE A 532 4.10 -13.55 -6.58
CA PHE A 532 4.62 -14.90 -6.75
C PHE A 532 4.08 -15.85 -5.68
N LYS A 533 4.13 -17.13 -6.00
CA LYS A 533 3.96 -18.21 -5.03
C LYS A 533 4.95 -19.32 -5.30
N GLY A 534 5.30 -20.10 -4.30
CA GLY A 534 6.29 -21.15 -4.46
C GLY A 534 6.10 -22.33 -3.54
N PHE A 535 6.59 -23.48 -3.98
CA PHE A 535 6.75 -24.65 -3.14
C PHE A 535 8.24 -24.92 -2.94
N HIS A 536 8.63 -25.25 -1.70
CA HIS A 536 9.92 -25.87 -1.40
C HIS A 536 9.66 -27.23 -0.77
N VAL A 537 10.17 -28.28 -1.42
CA VAL A 537 10.03 -29.67 -0.96
C VAL A 537 11.41 -30.20 -0.59
N ARG A 538 11.51 -30.88 0.55
CA ARG A 538 12.74 -31.57 0.99
C ARG A 538 12.44 -32.96 1.55
N PHE A 539 13.32 -33.91 1.28
CA PHE A 539 13.18 -35.31 1.70
C PHE A 539 13.96 -35.68 2.96
N ARG A 540 14.83 -34.79 3.46
CA ARG A 540 15.51 -34.91 4.75
C ARG A 540 15.55 -33.57 5.47
N ASP A 541 15.94 -33.59 6.74
CA ASP A 541 16.08 -32.37 7.54
C ASP A 541 17.19 -31.46 7.00
N ILE A 542 18.38 -32.04 6.80
CA ILE A 542 19.47 -31.42 6.05
C ILE A 542 19.32 -31.86 4.59
N ALA A 543 19.00 -30.92 3.71
CA ALA A 543 18.79 -31.20 2.29
C ALA A 543 19.29 -30.04 1.43
N ARG A 544 19.73 -30.36 0.21
CA ARG A 544 20.24 -29.40 -0.75
C ARG A 544 19.50 -29.49 -2.08
N GLY A 545 19.37 -28.34 -2.74
CA GLY A 545 18.63 -28.21 -3.98
C GLY A 545 18.58 -26.78 -4.47
N GLY A 546 18.45 -26.61 -5.78
CA GLY A 546 18.32 -25.28 -6.39
C GLY A 546 16.91 -24.71 -6.34
N LEU A 547 16.80 -23.40 -6.48
CA LEU A 547 15.57 -22.65 -6.72
C LEU A 547 15.30 -22.58 -8.23
N ARG A 548 14.11 -22.97 -8.68
CA ARG A 548 13.64 -22.80 -10.07
C ARG A 548 12.63 -21.68 -10.12
N MET A 549 12.82 -20.74 -11.04
CA MET A 549 11.88 -19.67 -11.34
C MET A 549 11.08 -20.03 -12.60
N VAL A 550 9.77 -19.87 -12.54
CA VAL A 550 8.84 -20.11 -13.66
C VAL A 550 8.12 -18.80 -13.99
N TYR A 551 8.24 -18.36 -15.24
CA TYR A 551 7.63 -17.14 -15.77
C TYR A 551 6.72 -17.50 -16.94
N PRO A 552 5.42 -17.68 -16.70
CA PRO A 552 4.46 -17.95 -17.76
C PRO A 552 4.28 -16.73 -18.66
N GLY A 553 4.20 -16.96 -19.97
CA GLY A 553 4.01 -15.89 -20.96
C GLY A 553 2.57 -15.37 -21.06
N SER A 554 1.61 -16.05 -20.44
CA SER A 554 0.18 -15.68 -20.42
C SER A 554 -0.49 -16.09 -19.12
N THR A 555 -1.67 -15.54 -18.85
CA THR A 555 -2.55 -15.94 -17.74
C THR A 555 -2.96 -17.42 -17.83
N ASP A 556 -3.24 -17.92 -19.04
CA ASP A 556 -3.60 -19.33 -19.25
C ASP A 556 -2.41 -20.26 -18.97
N ALA A 557 -1.23 -19.91 -19.47
CA ALA A 557 0.00 -20.63 -19.15
C ALA A 557 0.26 -20.60 -17.64
N HIS A 558 0.02 -19.47 -16.97
CA HIS A 558 0.15 -19.36 -15.52
C HIS A 558 -0.82 -20.28 -14.76
N ALA A 559 -2.08 -20.37 -15.20
CA ALA A 559 -3.04 -21.29 -14.61
C ALA A 559 -2.59 -22.75 -14.76
N LEU A 560 -2.08 -23.14 -15.93
CA LEU A 560 -1.54 -24.48 -16.18
C LEU A 560 -0.31 -24.79 -15.31
N GLU A 561 0.65 -23.86 -15.23
CA GLU A 561 1.82 -24.03 -14.36
C GLU A 561 1.42 -24.11 -12.89
N SER A 562 0.43 -23.32 -12.48
CA SER A 562 -0.06 -23.31 -11.11
C SER A 562 -0.70 -24.63 -10.69
N SER A 563 -1.38 -25.35 -11.59
CA SER A 563 -2.04 -26.62 -11.23
C SER A 563 -1.03 -27.76 -11.03
N ARG A 564 0.14 -27.69 -11.69
CA ARG A 564 1.21 -28.70 -11.62
C ARG A 564 2.42 -28.31 -10.76
N GLN A 565 2.46 -27.08 -10.23
CA GLN A 565 3.61 -26.51 -9.53
C GLN A 565 4.15 -27.40 -8.39
N TYR A 566 3.26 -27.92 -7.53
CA TYR A 566 3.67 -28.80 -6.44
C TYR A 566 4.26 -30.12 -6.95
N ASN A 567 3.67 -30.70 -8.00
CA ASN A 567 4.18 -31.94 -8.61
C ASN A 567 5.58 -31.75 -9.15
N GLU A 568 5.83 -30.62 -9.81
CA GLU A 568 7.16 -30.29 -10.30
C GLU A 568 8.17 -30.15 -9.16
N ALA A 569 7.83 -29.40 -8.10
CA ALA A 569 8.70 -29.24 -6.94
C ALA A 569 9.01 -30.59 -6.27
N TYR A 570 7.99 -31.43 -6.09
CA TYR A 570 8.13 -32.78 -5.53
C TYR A 570 9.04 -33.65 -6.40
N ASN A 571 8.77 -33.75 -7.71
CA ASN A 571 9.49 -34.65 -8.61
C ASN A 571 10.97 -34.24 -8.74
N LEU A 572 11.25 -32.94 -8.80
CA LEU A 572 12.61 -32.43 -8.84
C LEU A 572 13.35 -32.63 -7.52
N ALA A 573 12.68 -32.44 -6.38
CA ALA A 573 13.27 -32.72 -5.07
C ALA A 573 13.56 -34.22 -4.90
N PHE A 574 12.68 -35.08 -5.41
CA PHE A 574 12.84 -36.53 -5.37
C PHE A 574 14.00 -37.00 -6.26
N ALA A 575 14.10 -36.47 -7.48
CA ALA A 575 15.27 -36.71 -8.33
C ALA A 575 16.58 -36.27 -7.65
N GLN A 576 16.55 -35.14 -6.93
CA GLN A 576 17.69 -34.67 -6.16
C GLN A 576 18.01 -35.59 -4.97
N GLN A 577 17.00 -36.20 -4.35
CA GLN A 577 17.15 -37.18 -3.27
C GLN A 577 17.86 -38.44 -3.78
N LEU A 578 17.44 -38.96 -4.94
CA LEU A 578 18.10 -40.10 -5.58
C LEU A 578 19.54 -39.79 -6.00
N LYS A 579 19.79 -38.57 -6.48
CA LYS A 579 21.13 -38.10 -6.85
C LYS A 579 22.06 -37.95 -5.65
N ASN A 580 21.52 -37.56 -4.49
CA ASN A 580 22.30 -37.30 -3.27
C ASN A 580 22.45 -38.55 -2.38
N LYS A 581 22.15 -39.75 -2.88
CA LYS A 581 22.17 -40.99 -2.07
C LYS A 581 23.52 -41.28 -1.38
N ASP A 582 24.62 -40.80 -1.95
CA ASP A 582 26.00 -41.09 -1.51
C ASP A 582 26.63 -39.93 -0.70
N ILE A 583 25.85 -38.93 -0.27
CA ILE A 583 26.32 -37.78 0.53
C ILE A 583 25.41 -37.53 1.75
N PRO A 584 25.86 -36.79 2.78
CA PRO A 584 25.08 -36.62 4.01
C PRO A 584 23.76 -35.85 3.82
N GLU A 585 23.68 -34.93 2.85
CA GLU A 585 22.48 -34.13 2.61
C GLU A 585 21.43 -34.85 1.75
N GLY A 586 20.15 -34.72 2.10
CA GLY A 586 19.05 -35.16 1.25
C GLY A 586 18.78 -34.25 0.04
N GLY A 587 17.78 -34.61 -0.75
CA GLY A 587 17.29 -33.82 -1.88
C GLY A 587 16.26 -32.79 -1.47
N SER A 588 16.41 -31.58 -1.99
CA SER A 588 15.36 -30.57 -1.98
C SER A 588 15.20 -29.91 -3.35
N LYS A 589 14.10 -29.18 -3.51
CA LYS A 589 13.90 -28.27 -4.64
C LYS A 589 12.86 -27.22 -4.28
N ALA A 590 13.13 -25.98 -4.67
CA ALA A 590 12.12 -24.93 -4.66
C ALA A 590 11.69 -24.59 -6.09
N VAL A 591 10.39 -24.40 -6.32
CA VAL A 591 9.80 -23.96 -7.58
C VAL A 591 8.91 -22.76 -7.30
N VAL A 592 9.29 -21.61 -7.83
CA VAL A 592 8.56 -20.35 -7.70
C VAL A 592 7.87 -20.04 -9.01
N LEU A 593 6.56 -19.90 -8.93
CA LEU A 593 5.70 -19.43 -10.00
C LEU A 593 5.46 -17.93 -9.80
N CYS A 594 5.92 -17.15 -10.76
CA CYS A 594 5.71 -15.71 -10.79
C CYS A 594 4.41 -15.41 -11.54
N ASP A 595 3.67 -14.40 -11.07
CA ASP A 595 2.53 -13.88 -11.82
C ASP A 595 3.00 -13.42 -13.21
N PRO A 596 2.18 -13.61 -14.25
CA PRO A 596 2.56 -13.24 -15.61
C PRO A 596 2.83 -11.73 -15.70
N ILE A 597 3.76 -11.38 -16.58
CA ILE A 597 4.19 -10.00 -16.85
C ILE A 597 3.21 -9.31 -17.83
N VAL A 598 2.28 -10.05 -18.41
CA VAL A 598 1.21 -9.53 -19.27
C VAL A 598 0.02 -9.07 -18.46
N GLY A 599 -0.28 -7.78 -18.57
CA GLY A 599 -1.49 -7.09 -18.11
C GLY A 599 -1.76 -5.91 -19.06
N PRO A 600 -2.85 -5.14 -18.89
CA PRO A 600 -3.04 -3.90 -19.64
C PRO A 600 -1.79 -3.01 -19.51
N VAL A 601 -1.48 -2.23 -20.55
CA VAL A 601 -0.33 -1.32 -20.58
C VAL A 601 -0.35 -0.48 -19.31
N GLY A 602 0.64 -0.69 -18.43
CA GLY A 602 0.72 -0.02 -17.14
C GLY A 602 0.54 -0.90 -15.89
N ASP A 603 0.33 -2.22 -15.99
CA ASP A 603 0.23 -3.11 -14.81
C ASP A 603 1.43 -4.07 -14.65
N VAL A 604 2.51 -3.76 -15.37
CA VAL A 604 3.68 -4.61 -15.49
C VAL A 604 4.70 -4.25 -14.40
N ALA A 605 4.77 -5.06 -13.34
CA ALA A 605 5.96 -5.06 -12.51
C ALA A 605 7.12 -5.63 -13.35
N PRO A 606 8.26 -4.93 -13.44
CA PRO A 606 9.40 -5.44 -14.19
C PRO A 606 9.77 -6.85 -13.73
N ARG A 607 10.19 -7.71 -14.67
CA ARG A 607 10.62 -9.09 -14.35
C ARG A 607 11.60 -9.11 -13.17
N ASP A 608 12.57 -8.20 -13.19
CA ASP A 608 13.62 -8.12 -12.18
C ASP A 608 13.09 -7.73 -10.80
N PHE A 609 12.01 -6.94 -10.75
CA PHE A 609 11.32 -6.62 -9.49
C PHE A 609 10.71 -7.87 -8.85
N ILE A 610 10.01 -8.69 -9.64
CA ILE A 610 9.41 -9.94 -9.13
C ILE A 610 10.52 -10.92 -8.73
N LEU A 611 11.53 -11.08 -9.59
CA LEU A 611 12.68 -11.97 -9.35
C LEU A 611 13.36 -11.64 -8.03
N ARG A 612 13.74 -10.38 -7.84
CA ARG A 612 14.44 -9.93 -6.65
C ARG A 612 13.65 -10.20 -5.37
N LYS A 613 12.35 -9.91 -5.37
CA LYS A 613 11.47 -10.16 -4.22
C LYS A 613 11.29 -11.63 -3.93
N SER A 614 11.06 -12.42 -4.97
CA SER A 614 10.89 -13.87 -4.83
C SER A 614 12.15 -14.56 -4.33
N VAL A 615 13.33 -14.20 -4.84
CA VAL A 615 14.60 -14.77 -4.36
C VAL A 615 14.82 -14.38 -2.90
N LYS A 616 14.58 -13.11 -2.55
CA LYS A 616 14.72 -12.64 -1.16
C LYS A 616 13.77 -13.35 -0.20
N ALA A 617 12.59 -13.77 -0.65
CA ALA A 617 11.66 -14.53 0.17
C ALA A 617 12.07 -15.99 0.44
N PHE A 618 13.01 -16.53 -0.34
CA PHE A 618 13.55 -17.88 -0.19
C PHE A 618 14.97 -17.91 0.39
N SER A 619 15.58 -16.73 0.60
CA SER A 619 16.83 -16.53 1.35
C SER A 619 16.54 -16.26 2.82
#